data_AF-A0A6J6WJK7-F1
#
_entry.id   AF-A0A6J6WJK7-F1
#
_cell.length_a   1.000
_cell.length_b   1.000
_cell.length_c   1.000
_cell.angle_alpha   90.00
_cell.angle_beta   90.00
_cell.angle_gamma   90.00
#
_symmetry.space_group_name_H-M   'P 1'
#
loop_
_entity.id
_entity.type
_entity.pdbx_description
1 polymer ?
#
loop_
_entity_poly.entity_id
_entity_poly.type
_entity_poly.pdbx_seq_one_letter_code
_entity_poly.pdbx_strand_id
1 'polypeptide(L)'
;MTQVQSEPAPREIDVTPGHDSFIPTITDSGADVIIEHGVVTGEVRGLEVCRVVTDAYTGVHRLEVGVGAHDREAFGMMHGDTPTTQSLKRIVDVVRKHRTPGADPHPLNRLGAERALRTLVLEQPELVGATALRAVASASPRPNLKDPIPCVAIGEKDDGQRVVTVFSTGIDLDVIPFAVDARLYHADPETELVVVVPKRDVSPVTTRLVEMMKHPARVVGV
;
A
#
# COMPACT_ATOMS: atom_id res chain seq x y z
N MET A 1 19.65 -29.80 -13.99
CA MET A 1 19.15 -28.51 -13.45
C MET A 1 18.40 -28.82 -12.18
N THR A 2 18.93 -28.42 -11.02
CA THR A 2 18.26 -28.55 -9.73
C THR A 2 17.07 -27.60 -9.75
N GLN A 3 15.84 -28.11 -9.66
CA GLN A 3 14.66 -27.25 -9.53
C GLN A 3 14.75 -26.55 -8.18
N VAL A 4 14.79 -25.22 -8.19
CA VAL A 4 14.56 -24.41 -7.00
C VAL A 4 13.09 -24.58 -6.64
N GLN A 5 12.80 -25.27 -5.54
CA GLN A 5 11.46 -25.31 -4.98
C GLN A 5 11.15 -23.93 -4.40
N SER A 6 10.05 -23.32 -4.83
CA SER A 6 9.51 -22.10 -4.24
C SER A 6 9.06 -22.39 -2.81
N GLU A 7 9.45 -21.56 -1.85
CA GLU A 7 8.86 -21.60 -0.51
C GLU A 7 7.35 -21.28 -0.59
N PRO A 8 6.51 -21.85 0.29
CA PRO A 8 5.09 -21.52 0.34
C PRO A 8 4.94 -20.02 0.61
N ALA A 9 4.09 -19.35 -0.17
CA ALA A 9 3.81 -17.94 0.06
C ALA A 9 3.29 -17.75 1.50
N PRO A 10 3.80 -16.74 2.25
CA PRO A 10 3.27 -16.44 3.57
C PRO A 10 1.77 -16.17 3.46
N ARG A 11 0.99 -16.46 4.51
CA ARG A 11 -0.43 -16.14 4.54
C ARG A 11 -0.66 -14.74 5.08
N GLU A 12 -1.76 -14.11 4.69
CA GLU A 12 -2.23 -12.87 5.29
C GLU A 12 -2.45 -13.08 6.78
N ILE A 13 -1.91 -12.15 7.58
CA ILE A 13 -1.99 -12.20 9.04
C ILE A 13 -3.27 -11.50 9.44
N ASP A 14 -4.10 -12.18 10.22
CA ASP A 14 -5.33 -11.62 10.78
C ASP A 14 -5.05 -10.35 11.59
N VAL A 15 -6.04 -9.47 11.64
CA VAL A 15 -5.99 -8.26 12.47
C VAL A 15 -5.67 -8.65 13.92
N THR A 16 -4.72 -7.94 14.53
CA THR A 16 -4.41 -8.12 15.95
C THR A 16 -5.69 -7.94 16.77
N PRO A 17 -6.08 -8.90 17.63
CA PRO A 17 -7.34 -8.82 18.37
C PRO A 17 -7.50 -7.48 19.10
N GLY A 18 -8.64 -6.82 18.93
CA GLY A 18 -8.96 -5.54 19.55
C GLY A 18 -8.54 -4.31 18.73
N HIS A 19 -7.65 -4.45 17.73
CA HIS A 19 -7.25 -3.32 16.88
C HIS A 19 -8.39 -2.86 15.95
N ASP A 20 -9.29 -3.76 15.61
CA ASP A 20 -10.48 -3.51 14.81
C ASP A 20 -11.43 -2.47 15.46
N SER A 21 -11.38 -2.32 16.78
CA SER A 21 -12.16 -1.31 17.52
C SER A 21 -11.86 0.15 17.12
N PHE A 22 -10.72 0.41 16.49
CA PHE A 22 -10.33 1.74 16.02
C PHE A 22 -10.77 2.06 14.58
N ILE A 23 -11.30 1.07 13.84
CA ILE A 23 -11.76 1.25 12.45
C ILE A 23 -12.78 2.39 12.34
N PRO A 24 -13.83 2.49 13.19
CA PRO A 24 -14.78 3.59 13.13
C PRO A 24 -14.12 4.96 13.29
N THR A 25 -13.19 5.11 14.23
CA THR A 25 -12.45 6.37 14.45
C THR A 25 -11.65 6.79 13.21
N ILE A 26 -11.01 5.83 12.53
CA ILE A 26 -10.25 6.10 11.30
C ILE A 26 -11.21 6.51 10.17
N THR A 27 -12.29 5.76 9.96
CA THR A 27 -13.30 6.06 8.94
C THR A 27 -13.97 7.43 9.18
N ASP A 28 -14.41 7.71 10.41
CA ASP A 28 -15.08 8.97 10.77
C ASP A 28 -14.16 10.20 10.62
N SER A 29 -12.85 10.00 10.70
CA SER A 29 -11.87 11.06 10.44
C SER A 29 -11.71 11.39 8.95
N GLY A 30 -12.17 10.52 8.05
CA GLY A 30 -12.04 10.65 6.59
C GLY A 30 -10.77 10.04 6.00
N ALA A 31 -10.13 9.11 6.73
CA ALA A 31 -9.02 8.30 6.24
C ALA A 31 -9.50 6.93 5.73
N ASP A 32 -8.78 6.39 4.74
CA ASP A 32 -9.00 5.04 4.23
C ASP A 32 -8.41 4.03 5.21
N VAL A 33 -9.18 3.00 5.57
CA VAL A 33 -8.71 1.94 6.48
C VAL A 33 -7.95 0.91 5.66
N ILE A 34 -6.68 0.69 6.02
CA ILE A 34 -5.81 -0.30 5.39
C ILE A 34 -5.35 -1.29 6.45
N ILE A 35 -5.42 -2.57 6.11
CA ILE A 35 -4.97 -3.67 6.97
C ILE A 35 -3.86 -4.39 6.23
N GLU A 36 -2.66 -4.35 6.79
CA GLU A 36 -1.51 -5.06 6.25
C GLU A 36 -0.77 -5.75 7.40
N HIS A 37 -0.50 -7.05 7.26
CA HIS A 37 0.22 -7.86 8.25
C HIS A 37 -0.34 -7.74 9.69
N GLY A 38 -1.65 -7.80 9.84
CA GLY A 38 -2.34 -7.71 11.14
C GLY A 38 -2.35 -6.33 11.79
N VAL A 39 -1.86 -5.30 11.08
CA VAL A 39 -1.84 -3.91 11.57
C VAL A 39 -2.91 -3.09 10.86
N VAL A 40 -3.75 -2.41 11.65
CA VAL A 40 -4.73 -1.45 11.17
C VAL A 40 -4.09 -0.07 11.03
N THR A 41 -4.16 0.52 9.85
CA THR A 41 -3.67 1.87 9.58
C THR A 41 -4.75 2.73 8.92
N GLY A 42 -4.60 4.05 9.07
CA GLY A 42 -5.36 5.03 8.30
C GLY A 42 -4.46 5.65 7.25
N GLU A 43 -4.90 5.63 5.99
CA GLU A 43 -4.20 6.25 4.88
C GLU A 43 -5.00 7.44 4.30
N VAL A 44 -4.26 8.43 3.78
CA VAL A 44 -4.82 9.51 2.96
C VAL A 44 -4.02 9.57 1.68
N ARG A 45 -4.66 9.24 0.55
CA ARG A 45 -4.00 9.23 -0.76
C ARG A 45 -2.71 8.38 -0.76
N GLY A 46 -2.75 7.23 -0.09
CA GLY A 46 -1.63 6.31 0.04
C GLY A 46 -0.58 6.69 1.09
N LEU A 47 -0.81 7.73 1.89
CA LEU A 47 0.08 8.11 2.99
C LEU A 47 -0.50 7.69 4.33
N GLU A 48 0.22 6.85 5.07
CA GLU A 48 -0.14 6.48 6.45
C GLU A 48 -0.12 7.72 7.34
N VAL A 49 -1.26 8.02 7.96
CA VAL A 49 -1.46 9.14 8.89
C VAL A 49 -1.76 8.68 10.32
N CYS A 50 -2.10 7.40 10.50
CA CYS A 50 -2.23 6.79 11.80
C CYS A 50 -2.04 5.28 11.74
N ARG A 51 -1.72 4.68 12.89
CA ARG A 51 -1.51 3.24 13.05
C ARG A 51 -2.00 2.81 14.42
N VAL A 52 -2.72 1.70 14.49
CA VAL A 52 -3.08 1.06 15.76
C VAL A 52 -1.90 0.25 16.26
N VAL A 53 -1.54 0.45 17.53
CA VAL A 53 -0.44 -0.26 18.18
C VAL A 53 -0.88 -0.79 19.54
N THR A 54 -0.22 -1.85 19.99
CA THR A 54 -0.32 -2.32 21.38
C THR A 54 0.92 -1.86 22.12
N ASP A 55 0.74 -1.17 23.23
CA ASP A 55 1.83 -0.84 24.13
C ASP A 55 2.47 -2.11 24.69
N ALA A 56 3.78 -2.28 24.50
CA ALA A 56 4.47 -3.50 24.89
C ALA A 56 4.55 -3.71 26.41
N TYR A 57 4.43 -2.65 27.20
CA TYR A 57 4.55 -2.72 28.66
C TYR A 57 3.20 -2.82 29.36
N THR A 58 2.19 -2.10 28.87
CA THR A 58 0.86 -2.01 29.49
C THR A 58 -0.17 -2.90 28.80
N GLY A 59 0.08 -3.35 27.57
CA GLY A 59 -0.87 -4.10 26.76
C GLY A 59 -2.03 -3.26 26.22
N VAL A 60 -2.04 -1.95 26.47
CA VAL A 60 -3.12 -1.06 26.05
C VAL A 60 -3.02 -0.78 24.55
N HIS A 61 -4.12 -0.95 23.83
CA HIS A 61 -4.22 -0.54 22.44
C HIS A 61 -4.44 0.97 22.34
N ARG A 62 -3.71 1.62 21.43
CA ARG A 62 -3.90 3.03 21.11
C ARG A 62 -3.77 3.26 19.62
N LEU A 63 -4.34 4.37 19.17
CA LEU A 63 -4.10 4.90 17.85
C LEU A 63 -2.92 5.87 17.93
N GLU A 64 -1.85 5.63 17.21
CA GLU A 64 -0.77 6.60 17.05
C GLU A 64 -1.02 7.43 15.80
N VAL A 65 -1.00 8.76 15.93
CA VAL A 65 -1.39 9.70 14.87
C VAL A 65 -0.18 10.53 14.45
N GLY A 66 0.09 10.59 13.16
CA GLY A 66 1.26 11.25 12.58
C GLY A 66 1.79 10.54 11.32
N VAL A 67 2.50 11.30 10.48
CA VAL A 67 3.12 10.82 9.25
C VAL A 67 4.53 10.29 9.54
N GLY A 68 4.62 8.98 9.70
CA GLY A 68 5.88 8.29 10.04
C GLY A 68 6.16 8.22 11.54
N ALA A 69 7.17 7.43 11.92
CA ALA A 69 7.42 7.09 13.32
C ALA A 69 7.74 8.30 14.21
N HIS A 70 8.61 9.20 13.73
CA HIS A 70 9.02 10.38 14.51
C HIS A 70 7.88 11.38 14.72
N ASP A 71 7.00 11.55 13.72
CA ASP A 71 5.86 12.46 13.84
C ASP A 71 4.83 11.91 14.85
N ARG A 72 4.61 10.59 14.84
CA ARG A 72 3.72 9.91 15.80
C ARG A 72 4.23 10.01 17.23
N GLU A 73 5.53 9.81 17.44
CA GLU A 73 6.16 9.96 18.74
C GLU A 73 6.01 11.40 19.26
N ALA A 74 6.32 12.40 18.42
CA ALA A 74 6.16 13.81 18.77
C ALA A 74 4.69 14.17 19.07
N PHE A 75 3.74 13.65 18.29
CA PHE A 75 2.32 13.86 18.52
C PHE A 75 1.88 13.33 19.88
N GLY A 76 2.29 12.11 20.23
CA GLY A 76 1.98 11.48 21.52
C GLY A 76 2.52 12.28 22.72
N MET A 77 3.75 12.78 22.63
CA MET A 77 4.34 13.64 23.67
C MET A 77 3.56 14.94 23.89
N MET A 78 2.97 15.51 22.83
CA MET A 78 2.24 16.78 22.91
C MET A 78 0.77 16.64 23.33
N HIS A 79 0.11 15.53 22.99
CA HIS A 79 -1.35 15.38 23.14
C HIS A 79 -1.79 14.25 24.09
N GLY A 80 -0.86 13.46 24.62
CA GLY A 80 -1.16 12.32 25.50
C GLY A 80 -1.76 11.10 24.77
N ASP A 81 -2.23 10.12 25.54
CA ASP A 81 -2.56 8.77 25.06
C ASP A 81 -3.91 8.63 24.32
N THR A 82 -4.68 9.70 24.13
CA THR A 82 -5.99 9.61 23.46
C THR A 82 -6.10 10.61 22.31
N PRO A 83 -5.60 10.26 21.11
CA PRO A 83 -5.92 11.01 19.92
C PRO A 83 -7.43 10.95 19.68
N THR A 84 -8.05 12.12 19.64
CA THR A 84 -9.47 12.25 19.30
C THR A 84 -9.65 12.11 17.80
N THR A 85 -10.84 11.69 17.36
CA THR A 85 -11.26 11.71 15.94
C THR A 85 -10.99 13.08 15.31
N GLN A 86 -11.17 14.17 16.07
CA GLN A 86 -10.90 15.53 15.62
C GLN A 86 -9.41 15.80 15.36
N SER A 87 -8.52 15.25 16.20
CA SER A 87 -7.08 15.35 15.97
C SER A 87 -6.65 14.63 14.69
N LEU A 88 -7.17 13.43 14.46
CA LEU A 88 -6.89 12.70 13.22
C LEU A 88 -7.46 13.45 12.01
N LYS A 89 -8.69 13.98 12.09
CA LYS A 89 -9.31 14.77 11.02
C LYS A 89 -8.44 15.95 10.57
N ARG A 90 -7.82 16.68 11.51
CA ARG A 90 -6.91 17.80 11.19
C ARG A 90 -5.72 17.35 10.34
N ILE A 91 -5.13 16.20 10.65
CA ILE A 91 -4.01 15.65 9.90
C ILE A 91 -4.48 15.13 8.54
N VAL A 92 -5.64 14.48 8.48
CA VAL A 92 -6.28 14.07 7.23
C VAL A 92 -6.45 15.25 6.28
N ASP A 93 -6.98 16.38 6.78
CA ASP A 93 -7.20 17.57 5.98
C ASP A 93 -5.89 18.18 5.44
N VAL A 94 -4.85 18.25 6.28
CA VAL A 94 -3.52 18.73 5.88
C VAL A 94 -2.91 17.83 4.79
N VAL A 95 -2.92 16.52 5.00
CA VAL A 95 -2.34 15.57 4.05
C VAL A 95 -3.11 15.59 2.73
N ARG A 96 -4.44 15.62 2.77
CA ARG A 96 -5.30 15.69 1.60
C ARG A 96 -5.01 16.94 0.76
N LYS A 97 -4.84 18.09 1.41
CA LYS A 97 -4.47 19.36 0.75
C LYS A 97 -3.16 19.22 -0.04
N HIS A 98 -2.15 18.56 0.52
CA HIS A 98 -0.83 18.47 -0.11
C HIS A 98 -0.69 17.31 -1.11
N ARG A 99 -1.49 16.24 -1.01
CA ARG A 99 -1.44 15.05 -1.88
C ARG A 99 -2.47 15.05 -3.01
N THR A 100 -2.99 16.22 -3.37
CA THR A 100 -3.88 16.39 -4.52
C THR A 100 -3.06 16.75 -5.77
N PRO A 101 -3.41 16.26 -6.97
CA PRO A 101 -2.76 16.66 -8.22
C PRO A 101 -2.71 18.19 -8.37
N GLY A 102 -1.52 18.73 -8.68
CA GLY A 102 -1.31 20.18 -8.83
C GLY A 102 -1.08 20.95 -7.53
N ALA A 103 -1.03 20.29 -6.37
CA ALA A 103 -0.64 20.94 -5.11
C ALA A 103 0.80 21.46 -5.15
N ASP A 104 1.06 22.53 -4.39
CA ASP A 104 2.40 23.09 -4.24
C ASP A 104 3.40 22.05 -3.72
N PRO A 105 4.69 22.13 -4.12
CA PRO A 105 5.72 21.22 -3.63
C PRO A 105 5.76 21.15 -2.10
N HIS A 106 5.63 19.94 -1.55
CA HIS A 106 5.58 19.71 -0.11
C HIS A 106 6.17 18.33 0.24
N PRO A 107 6.89 18.15 1.37
CA PRO A 107 7.43 16.83 1.74
C PRO A 107 6.38 15.70 1.71
N LEU A 108 5.16 15.96 2.16
CA LEU A 108 4.05 14.98 2.17
C LEU A 108 3.66 14.46 0.78
N ASN A 109 3.92 15.21 -0.30
CA ASN A 109 3.59 14.76 -1.65
C ASN A 109 4.68 13.92 -2.30
N ARG A 110 5.82 13.71 -1.62
CA ARG A 110 6.96 12.92 -2.09
C ARG A 110 7.11 11.56 -1.40
N LEU A 111 6.40 11.33 -0.29
CA LEU A 111 6.47 10.09 0.49
C LEU A 111 5.50 9.03 -0.05
N GLY A 112 5.87 7.74 0.00
CA GLY A 112 5.00 6.64 -0.41
C GLY A 112 4.42 6.83 -1.82
N ALA A 113 5.28 7.11 -2.79
CA ALA A 113 4.87 7.41 -4.17
C ALA A 113 4.16 6.22 -4.83
N GLU A 114 4.56 5.00 -4.49
CA GLU A 114 3.95 3.75 -4.96
C GLU A 114 2.51 3.63 -4.47
N ARG A 115 2.25 3.96 -3.19
CA ARG A 115 0.89 3.96 -2.62
C ARG A 115 0.05 5.13 -3.15
N ALA A 116 0.67 6.27 -3.48
CA ALA A 116 0.00 7.35 -4.18
C ALA A 116 -0.50 6.89 -5.56
N LEU A 117 0.38 6.20 -6.30
CA LEU A 117 0.08 5.60 -7.60
C LEU A 117 -1.03 4.56 -7.49
N ARG A 118 -0.95 3.67 -6.49
CA ARG A 118 -2.02 2.72 -6.17
C ARG A 118 -3.34 3.44 -5.99
N THR A 119 -3.39 4.48 -5.16
CA THR A 119 -4.62 5.24 -4.92
C THR A 119 -5.22 5.79 -6.21
N LEU A 120 -4.40 6.38 -7.08
CA LEU A 120 -4.86 6.91 -8.37
C LEU A 120 -5.52 5.85 -9.24
N VAL A 121 -4.94 4.64 -9.28
CA VAL A 121 -5.45 3.53 -10.10
C VAL A 121 -6.63 2.82 -9.42
N LEU A 122 -6.71 2.79 -8.09
CA LEU A 122 -7.92 2.34 -7.39
C LEU A 122 -9.13 3.21 -7.74
N GLU A 123 -8.93 4.51 -7.97
CA GLU A 123 -9.98 5.43 -8.43
C GLU A 123 -10.29 5.31 -9.93
N GLN A 124 -9.39 4.71 -10.72
CA GLN A 124 -9.52 4.50 -12.17
C GLN A 124 -9.06 3.08 -12.57
N PRO A 125 -9.78 2.01 -12.15
CA PRO A 125 -9.36 0.62 -12.39
C PRO A 125 -9.19 0.25 -13.86
N GLU A 126 -9.88 0.95 -14.76
CA GLU A 126 -9.81 0.75 -16.21
C GLU A 126 -8.41 1.00 -16.78
N LEU A 127 -7.56 1.78 -16.10
CA LEU A 127 -6.16 2.00 -16.50
C LEU A 127 -5.34 0.70 -16.54
N VAL A 128 -5.76 -0.32 -15.78
CA VAL A 128 -5.16 -1.66 -15.80
C VAL A 128 -6.11 -2.72 -16.36
N GLY A 129 -7.24 -2.32 -16.94
CA GLY A 129 -8.25 -3.24 -17.47
C GLY A 129 -9.07 -3.96 -16.40
N ALA A 130 -9.09 -3.46 -15.16
CA ALA A 130 -9.94 -3.94 -14.10
C ALA A 130 -11.26 -3.15 -14.05
N THR A 131 -12.30 -3.75 -13.47
CA THR A 131 -13.58 -3.09 -13.17
C THR A 131 -13.64 -2.56 -11.73
N ALA A 132 -12.91 -3.21 -10.83
CA ALA A 132 -12.72 -2.80 -9.45
C ALA A 132 -11.34 -3.26 -8.97
N LEU A 133 -10.75 -2.49 -8.06
CA LEU A 133 -9.51 -2.84 -7.38
C LEU A 133 -9.65 -2.55 -5.88
N ARG A 134 -8.93 -3.31 -5.06
CA ARG A 134 -8.73 -3.02 -3.64
C ARG A 134 -7.26 -3.18 -3.26
N ALA A 135 -6.79 -2.30 -2.38
CA ALA A 135 -5.47 -2.44 -1.78
C ALA A 135 -5.38 -3.76 -0.98
N VAL A 136 -4.20 -4.39 -1.03
CA VAL A 136 -3.86 -5.56 -0.22
C VAL A 136 -2.42 -5.46 0.28
N ALA A 137 -2.09 -6.26 1.29
CA ALA A 137 -0.73 -6.36 1.81
C ALA A 137 0.27 -6.82 0.74
N SER A 138 1.51 -6.36 0.84
CA SER A 138 2.62 -6.98 0.13
C SER A 138 2.98 -8.33 0.77
N ALA A 139 3.76 -9.18 0.10
CA ALA A 139 4.22 -10.44 0.71
C ALA A 139 5.08 -10.21 1.97
N SER A 140 5.82 -9.09 1.99
CA SER A 140 6.66 -8.65 3.09
C SER A 140 6.24 -7.28 3.63
N PRO A 141 6.30 -7.06 4.95
CA PRO A 141 5.91 -5.79 5.55
C PRO A 141 6.87 -4.67 5.16
N ARG A 142 6.31 -3.47 4.97
CA ARG A 142 7.11 -2.25 4.73
C ARG A 142 7.84 -1.82 6.01
N PRO A 143 9.18 -1.75 6.05
CA PRO A 143 9.94 -1.29 7.20
C PRO A 143 9.86 0.22 7.42
N ASN A 144 9.84 1.02 6.34
CA ASN A 144 9.85 2.48 6.44
C ASN A 144 9.00 3.15 5.36
N LEU A 145 8.43 4.30 5.70
CA LEU A 145 7.66 5.15 4.80
C LEU A 145 8.49 5.78 3.68
N LYS A 146 9.78 6.04 3.93
CA LYS A 146 10.67 6.70 2.96
C LYS A 146 11.25 5.74 1.92
N ASP A 147 11.18 4.44 2.19
CA ASP A 147 11.77 3.43 1.31
C ASP A 147 10.83 3.20 0.13
N PRO A 148 11.34 3.23 -1.13
CA PRO A 148 10.53 3.10 -2.34
C PRO A 148 10.16 1.64 -2.59
N ILE A 149 9.39 1.06 -1.68
CA ILE A 149 8.98 -0.35 -1.75
C ILE A 149 7.70 -0.43 -2.57
N PRO A 150 7.55 -1.40 -3.49
CA PRO A 150 6.31 -1.57 -4.22
C PRO A 150 5.11 -1.88 -3.29
N CYS A 151 3.90 -1.64 -3.79
CA CYS A 151 2.67 -2.02 -3.09
C CYS A 151 1.70 -2.73 -4.03
N VAL A 152 0.68 -3.38 -3.46
CA VAL A 152 -0.16 -4.33 -4.20
C VAL A 152 -1.63 -3.92 -4.13
N ALA A 153 -2.35 -4.21 -5.21
CA ALA A 153 -3.81 -4.28 -5.25
C ALA A 153 -4.24 -5.56 -5.98
N ILE A 154 -5.45 -6.01 -5.69
CA ILE A 154 -6.10 -7.06 -6.48
C ILE A 154 -7.45 -6.56 -6.98
N GLY A 155 -7.89 -7.12 -8.09
CA GLY A 155 -9.17 -6.78 -8.69
C GLY A 155 -9.71 -7.86 -9.59
N GLU A 156 -10.78 -7.51 -10.29
CA GLU A 156 -11.46 -8.36 -11.25
C GLU A 156 -11.68 -7.60 -12.55
N LYS A 157 -11.54 -8.30 -13.68
CA LYS A 157 -11.81 -7.79 -15.02
C LYS A 157 -13.30 -7.94 -15.36
N ASP A 158 -13.69 -7.44 -16.52
CA ASP A 158 -15.06 -7.53 -17.04
C ASP A 158 -15.53 -8.98 -17.25
N ASP A 159 -14.61 -9.87 -17.62
CA ASP A 159 -14.82 -11.31 -17.78
C ASP A 159 -14.76 -12.11 -16.45
N GLY A 160 -14.59 -11.42 -15.31
CA GLY A 160 -14.49 -12.02 -13.98
C GLY A 160 -13.11 -12.62 -13.65
N GLN A 161 -12.13 -12.51 -14.55
CA GLN A 161 -10.77 -12.95 -14.25
C GLN A 161 -10.13 -12.03 -13.21
N ARG A 162 -9.38 -12.62 -12.28
CA ARG A 162 -8.62 -11.85 -11.29
C ARG A 162 -7.40 -11.22 -11.92
N VAL A 163 -7.02 -10.06 -11.39
CA VAL A 163 -5.77 -9.38 -11.72
C VAL A 163 -5.05 -9.00 -10.44
N VAL A 164 -3.75 -9.23 -10.41
CA VAL A 164 -2.84 -8.73 -9.37
C VAL A 164 -2.08 -7.55 -9.95
N THR A 165 -2.13 -6.41 -9.27
CA THR A 165 -1.47 -5.18 -9.71
C THR A 165 -0.41 -4.77 -8.70
N VAL A 166 0.80 -4.51 -9.19
CA VAL A 166 1.94 -4.05 -8.39
C VAL A 166 2.35 -2.67 -8.82
N PHE A 167 2.47 -1.75 -7.87
CA PHE A 167 2.80 -0.35 -8.11
C PHE A 167 4.22 -0.09 -7.67
N SER A 168 5.06 0.42 -8.56
CA SER A 168 6.43 0.85 -8.28
C SER A 168 6.70 2.23 -8.90
N THR A 169 7.75 2.90 -8.46
CA THR A 169 8.18 4.20 -9.01
C THR A 169 9.68 4.22 -9.24
N GLY A 170 10.12 5.01 -10.22
CA GLY A 170 11.51 5.02 -10.67
C GLY A 170 11.91 3.72 -11.39
N ILE A 171 13.21 3.52 -11.53
CA ILE A 171 13.78 2.31 -12.14
C ILE A 171 14.10 1.31 -11.04
N ASP A 172 13.12 0.47 -10.72
CA ASP A 172 13.22 -0.61 -9.76
C ASP A 172 13.40 -1.95 -10.50
N LEU A 173 14.59 -2.56 -10.36
CA LEU A 173 14.89 -3.85 -10.99
C LEU A 173 14.38 -5.04 -10.18
N ASP A 174 14.08 -4.84 -8.90
CA ASP A 174 13.58 -5.86 -7.99
C ASP A 174 12.03 -5.96 -8.01
N VAL A 175 11.37 -5.03 -8.74
CA VAL A 175 9.91 -5.04 -8.92
C VAL A 175 9.40 -6.34 -9.52
N ILE A 176 10.18 -7.01 -10.39
CA ILE A 176 9.73 -8.24 -11.06
C ILE A 176 9.69 -9.43 -10.10
N PRO A 177 10.77 -9.76 -9.36
CA PRO A 177 10.69 -10.73 -8.26
C PRO A 177 9.57 -10.39 -7.26
N PHE A 178 9.48 -9.13 -6.82
CA PHE A 178 8.43 -8.70 -5.90
C PHE A 178 7.03 -8.97 -6.46
N ALA A 179 6.82 -8.70 -7.75
CA ALA A 179 5.52 -8.86 -8.39
C ALA A 179 5.12 -10.33 -8.58
N VAL A 180 6.09 -11.21 -8.80
CA VAL A 180 5.88 -12.66 -8.77
C VAL A 180 5.45 -13.11 -7.38
N ASP A 181 6.14 -12.66 -6.33
CA ASP A 181 5.81 -13.01 -4.94
C ASP A 181 4.41 -12.49 -4.58
N ALA A 182 4.08 -11.26 -4.94
CA ALA A 182 2.75 -10.67 -4.74
C ALA A 182 1.65 -11.48 -5.43
N ARG A 183 1.89 -11.95 -6.66
CA ARG A 183 0.93 -12.81 -7.37
C ARG A 183 0.71 -14.14 -6.64
N LEU A 184 1.78 -14.80 -6.23
CA LEU A 184 1.70 -16.09 -5.53
C LEU A 184 1.09 -15.96 -4.12
N TYR A 185 1.27 -14.80 -3.50
CA TYR A 185 0.71 -14.50 -2.19
C TYR A 185 -0.82 -14.34 -2.22
N HIS A 186 -1.36 -13.68 -3.26
CA HIS A 186 -2.80 -13.35 -3.34
C HIS A 186 -3.61 -14.25 -4.26
N ALA A 187 -2.96 -14.98 -5.15
CA ALA A 187 -3.60 -15.72 -6.23
C ALA A 187 -2.75 -16.93 -6.65
N ASP A 188 -2.77 -17.26 -7.94
CA ASP A 188 -2.04 -18.37 -8.52
C ASP A 188 -1.13 -17.89 -9.68
N PRO A 189 -0.20 -18.74 -10.15
CA PRO A 189 0.73 -18.35 -11.21
C PRO A 189 0.09 -17.87 -12.51
N GLU A 190 -1.10 -18.36 -12.88
CA GLU A 190 -1.78 -18.03 -14.13
C GLU A 190 -2.57 -16.71 -14.06
N THR A 191 -2.74 -16.15 -12.85
CA THR A 191 -3.40 -14.86 -12.67
C THR A 191 -2.65 -13.75 -13.39
N GLU A 192 -3.38 -12.87 -14.11
CA GLU A 192 -2.78 -11.74 -14.82
C GLU A 192 -2.05 -10.82 -13.83
N LEU A 193 -0.78 -10.53 -14.13
CA LEU A 193 0.05 -9.63 -13.35
C LEU A 193 0.28 -8.32 -14.10
N VAL A 194 -0.05 -7.19 -13.47
CA VAL A 194 0.17 -5.87 -14.06
C VAL A 194 1.14 -5.07 -13.18
N VAL A 195 2.30 -4.74 -13.71
CA VAL A 195 3.24 -3.80 -13.05
C VAL A 195 2.92 -2.40 -13.53
N VAL A 196 2.48 -1.54 -12.61
CA VAL A 196 2.10 -0.16 -12.88
C VAL A 196 3.20 0.76 -12.40
N VAL A 197 3.63 1.64 -13.29
CA VAL A 197 4.63 2.68 -13.03
C VAL A 197 4.14 4.01 -13.61
N PRO A 198 4.67 5.15 -13.16
CA PRO A 198 4.49 6.41 -13.89
C PRO A 198 4.98 6.27 -15.34
N LYS A 199 4.32 6.91 -16.32
CA LYS A 199 4.72 6.86 -17.75
C LYS A 199 6.22 7.06 -18.01
N ARG A 200 6.85 7.97 -17.27
CA ARG A 200 8.29 8.27 -17.39
C ARG A 200 9.22 7.16 -16.89
N ASP A 201 8.70 6.23 -16.08
CA ASP A 201 9.46 5.16 -15.44
C ASP A 201 9.31 3.83 -16.21
N VAL A 202 8.56 3.82 -17.32
CA VAL A 202 8.48 2.65 -18.22
C VAL A 202 9.86 2.38 -18.81
N SER A 203 10.48 1.29 -18.36
CA SER A 203 11.83 0.90 -18.74
C SER A 203 11.81 -0.25 -19.74
N PRO A 204 12.63 -0.19 -20.82
CA PRO A 204 12.85 -1.34 -21.69
C PRO A 204 13.37 -2.57 -20.95
N VAL A 205 14.12 -2.38 -19.86
CA VAL A 205 14.69 -3.48 -19.08
C VAL A 205 13.59 -4.23 -18.33
N THR A 206 12.71 -3.53 -17.60
CA THR A 206 11.62 -4.18 -16.87
C THR A 206 10.59 -4.79 -17.81
N THR A 207 10.33 -4.16 -18.96
CA THR A 207 9.48 -4.72 -20.02
C THR A 207 10.03 -6.05 -20.53
N ARG A 208 11.33 -6.12 -20.83
CA ARG A 208 11.97 -7.36 -21.29
C ARG A 208 11.99 -8.46 -20.23
N LEU A 209 12.17 -8.11 -18.95
CA LEU A 209 12.08 -9.08 -17.86
C LEU A 209 10.67 -9.69 -17.76
N VAL A 210 9.64 -8.87 -17.95
CA VAL A 210 8.24 -9.32 -17.99
C VAL A 210 7.97 -10.24 -19.18
N GLU A 211 8.47 -9.90 -20.37
CA GLU A 211 8.34 -10.76 -21.58
C GLU A 211 9.02 -12.13 -21.44
N MET A 212 10.03 -12.24 -20.57
CA MET A 212 10.71 -13.51 -20.27
C MET A 212 9.96 -14.37 -19.24
N MET A 213 8.89 -13.85 -18.63
CA MET A 213 8.12 -14.60 -17.64
C MET A 213 7.31 -15.72 -18.30
N LYS A 214 7.26 -16.88 -17.64
CA LYS A 214 6.46 -18.02 -18.09
C LYS A 214 4.95 -17.73 -18.08
N HIS A 215 4.51 -16.90 -17.13
CA HIS A 215 3.10 -16.64 -16.86
C HIS A 215 2.72 -15.21 -17.24
N PRO A 216 1.43 -14.93 -17.54
CA PRO A 216 0.98 -13.64 -18.05
C PRO A 216 1.39 -12.47 -17.15
N ALA A 217 2.09 -11.50 -17.74
CA ALA A 217 2.46 -10.27 -17.08
C ALA A 217 2.65 -9.14 -18.11
N ARG A 218 2.44 -7.89 -17.68
CA ARG A 218 2.72 -6.69 -18.50
C ARG A 218 3.10 -5.49 -17.64
N VAL A 219 3.78 -4.52 -18.25
CA VAL A 219 4.08 -3.21 -17.65
C VAL A 219 3.12 -2.16 -18.23
N VAL A 220 2.56 -1.30 -17.38
CA VAL A 220 1.68 -0.19 -17.77
C VAL A 220 2.23 1.12 -17.20
N GLY A 221 2.38 2.11 -18.09
CA GLY A 221 2.66 3.49 -17.71
C GLY A 221 1.39 4.31 -17.58
N VAL A 222 1.12 4.85 -16.39
CA VAL A 222 -0.03 5.76 -16.13
C VAL A 222 0.39 7.23 -16.06
#